data_AF-A0A6J6THG1-F1
#
_entry.id   AF-A0A6J6THG1-F1
#
_cell.length_a   1.000
_cell.length_b   1.000
_cell.length_c   1.000
_cell.angle_alpha   90.00
_cell.angle_beta   90.00
_cell.angle_gamma   90.00
#
_symmetry.space_group_name_H-M   'P 1'
#
loop_
_entity.id
_entity.type
_entity.pdbx_description
1 polymer ?
#
loop_
_entity_poly.entity_id
_entity_poly.type
_entity_poly.pdbx_seq_one_letter_code
_entity_poly.pdbx_strand_id
1 'polypeptide(L)'
;MTRPDATIIVTTVISGIALAVIGLAHSAALVLIGAFVIGLTEAPQLTAMFLIRSRESPERVRGQVFTTASSLRMSAFAIGSAVFGSMLVFGTSTVIWAGVGLHVIGLALGLAAGPPIRRSSVRRRRQTTRAAAPDSTPAGPRTLAP
;
A
#
# COMPACT_ATOMS: atom_id res chain seq x y z
N MET A 1 0.03 3.43 -13.91
CA MET A 1 0.17 4.22 -12.66
C MET A 1 -0.72 3.61 -11.59
N THR A 2 -0.15 2.72 -10.77
CA THR A 2 -0.86 2.10 -9.64
C THR A 2 -1.14 3.15 -8.57
N ARG A 3 -2.28 3.03 -7.88
CA ARG A 3 -2.52 3.82 -6.67
C ARG A 3 -1.47 3.41 -5.63
N PRO A 4 -0.73 4.34 -5.01
CA PRO A 4 0.33 3.98 -4.06
C PRO A 4 -0.20 3.14 -2.90
N ASP A 5 -1.47 3.33 -2.51
CA ASP A 5 -2.19 2.50 -1.53
C ASP A 5 -2.23 1.02 -1.95
N ALA A 6 -2.54 0.77 -3.23
CA ALA A 6 -2.59 -0.58 -3.78
C ALA A 6 -1.19 -1.20 -3.87
N THR A 7 -0.16 -0.39 -4.16
CA THR A 7 1.23 -0.88 -4.17
C THR A 7 1.62 -1.44 -2.80
N ILE A 8 1.29 -0.75 -1.71
CA ILE A 8 1.61 -1.21 -0.34
C ILE A 8 0.92 -2.53 -0.01
N ILE A 9 -0.37 -2.66 -0.34
CA ILE A 9 -1.12 -3.89 -0.12
C ILE A 9 -0.50 -5.04 -0.93
N VAL A 10 -0.23 -4.81 -2.22
CA VAL A 10 0.34 -5.84 -3.10
C VAL A 10 1.73 -6.27 -2.63
N THR A 11 2.61 -5.33 -2.29
CA THR A 11 3.95 -5.68 -1.79
C THR A 11 3.86 -6.45 -0.48
N THR A 12 3.01 -6.03 0.46
CA THR A 12 2.81 -6.73 1.74
C THR A 12 2.30 -8.17 1.54
N VAL A 13 1.36 -8.37 0.62
CA VAL A 13 0.84 -9.71 0.26
C VAL A 13 1.96 -10.57 -0.34
N ILE A 14 2.73 -10.03 -1.29
CA ILE A 14 3.84 -10.76 -1.91
C ILE A 14 4.91 -11.13 -0.87
N SER A 15 5.31 -10.21 0.01
CA SER A 15 6.26 -10.48 1.09
C SER A 15 5.75 -11.56 2.04
N GLY A 16 4.47 -11.51 2.42
CA GLY A 16 3.85 -12.50 3.30
C GLY A 16 3.78 -13.89 2.68
N ILE A 17 3.43 -13.98 1.39
CA ILE A 17 3.44 -15.26 0.65
C ILE A 17 4.87 -15.78 0.53
N ALA A 18 5.84 -14.94 0.18
CA ALA A 18 7.24 -15.34 0.08
C ALA A 18 7.78 -15.86 1.42
N LEU A 19 7.41 -15.22 2.54
CA LEU A 19 7.79 -15.68 3.88
C LEU A 19 7.12 -17.01 4.25
N ALA A 20 5.85 -17.21 3.88
CA ALA A 20 5.17 -18.49 4.07
C ALA A 20 5.82 -19.61 3.25
N VAL A 21 6.25 -19.32 2.01
CA VAL A 21 7.03 -20.24 1.18
C VAL A 21 8.36 -20.60 1.85
N ILE A 22 9.06 -19.64 2.46
CA ILE A 22 10.28 -19.91 3.27
C ILE A 22 9.95 -20.85 4.43
N GLY A 23 8.83 -20.65 5.13
CA GLY A 23 8.40 -21.51 6.25
C GLY A 23 8.08 -22.95 5.85
N LEU A 24 7.72 -23.17 4.59
CA LEU A 24 7.42 -24.49 4.00
C LEU A 24 8.59 -25.06 3.18
N ALA A 25 9.70 -24.32 3.05
CA ALA A 25 10.80 -24.69 2.19
C ALA A 25 11.60 -25.86 2.77
N HIS A 26 11.83 -26.88 1.94
CA HIS A 26 12.69 -28.02 2.25
C HIS A 26 14.05 -27.92 1.53
N SER A 27 14.32 -26.81 0.83
CA SER A 27 15.55 -26.59 0.08
C SER A 27 16.08 -25.17 0.23
N ALA A 28 17.41 -25.02 0.25
CA ALA A 28 18.07 -23.72 0.37
C ALA A 28 17.74 -22.79 -0.82
N ALA A 29 17.56 -23.34 -2.02
CA ALA A 29 17.18 -22.58 -3.20
C ALA A 29 15.83 -21.85 -3.02
N LEU A 30 14.82 -22.52 -2.45
CA LEU A 30 13.52 -21.90 -2.18
C LEU A 30 13.63 -20.80 -1.12
N VAL A 31 14.46 -21.00 -0.09
CA VAL A 31 14.72 -19.96 0.93
C VAL A 31 15.35 -18.72 0.29
N LEU A 32 16.36 -18.90 -0.58
CA LEU A 32 17.03 -17.80 -1.26
C LEU A 32 16.10 -17.04 -2.22
N ILE A 33 15.27 -17.76 -2.98
CA ILE A 33 14.27 -17.15 -3.86
C ILE A 33 13.26 -16.35 -3.02
N GLY A 34 12.76 -16.92 -1.93
CA GLY A 34 11.85 -16.23 -1.02
C GLY A 34 12.47 -14.95 -0.45
N ALA A 35 13.71 -15.02 0.04
CA ALA A 35 14.44 -13.88 0.58
C ALA A 35 14.66 -12.79 -0.49
N PHE A 36 14.99 -13.19 -1.72
CA PHE A 36 15.14 -12.28 -2.86
C PHE A 36 13.82 -11.57 -3.20
N VAL A 37 12.70 -12.30 -3.22
CA VAL A 37 11.36 -11.72 -3.47
C VAL A 37 10.99 -10.73 -2.38
N ILE A 38 11.24 -11.05 -1.10
CA ILE A 38 11.04 -10.11 0.01
C ILE A 38 11.86 -8.84 -0.21
N GLY A 39 13.15 -8.96 -0.57
CA GLY A 39 14.01 -7.82 -0.89
C GLY A 39 13.46 -6.97 -2.05
N LEU A 40 12.97 -7.59 -3.13
CA LEU A 40 12.39 -6.89 -4.27
C LEU A 40 11.13 -6.09 -3.91
N THR A 41 10.33 -6.56 -2.95
CA THR A 41 9.10 -5.87 -2.53
C THR A 41 9.34 -4.62 -1.69
N GLU A 42 10.47 -4.54 -0.97
CA GLU A 42 10.75 -3.43 -0.07
C GLU A 42 10.90 -2.09 -0.79
N ALA A 43 11.61 -2.05 -1.92
CA ALA A 43 11.81 -0.81 -2.68
C ALA A 43 10.48 -0.16 -3.13
N PRO A 44 9.59 -0.87 -3.87
CA PRO A 44 8.30 -0.30 -4.27
C PRO A 44 7.39 0.01 -3.08
N GLN A 45 7.46 -0.75 -1.99
CA GLN A 45 6.71 -0.49 -0.77
C GLN A 45 7.13 0.84 -0.12
N LEU A 46 8.43 1.08 0.00
CA LEU A 46 8.99 2.32 0.55
C LEU A 46 8.64 3.52 -0.34
N THR A 47 8.81 3.40 -1.66
CA THR A 47 8.44 4.46 -2.61
C THR A 47 6.97 4.83 -2.49
N ALA A 48 6.08 3.84 -2.42
CA ALA A 48 4.65 4.08 -2.25
C ALA A 48 4.35 4.82 -0.93
N MET A 49 5.03 4.45 0.16
CA MET A 49 4.88 5.13 1.45
C MET A 49 5.38 6.57 1.44
N PHE A 50 6.50 6.84 0.77
CA PHE A 50 6.98 8.21 0.59
C PHE A 50 5.98 9.06 -0.20
N LEU A 51 5.40 8.51 -1.28
CA LEU A 51 4.39 9.19 -2.08
C LEU A 51 3.15 9.52 -1.26
N ILE A 52 2.62 8.58 -0.48
CA ILE A 52 1.45 8.82 0.39
C ILE A 52 1.76 9.89 1.44
N ARG A 53 2.89 9.77 2.16
CA ARG A 53 3.28 10.76 3.18
C ARG A 53 3.48 12.15 2.59
N SER A 54 4.05 12.26 1.38
CA SER A 54 4.23 13.55 0.71
C SER A 54 2.90 14.20 0.30
N ARG A 55 1.92 13.38 -0.09
CA ARG A 55 0.58 13.80 -0.49
C ARG A 55 -0.27 14.24 0.71
N GLU A 56 -0.12 13.57 1.85
CA GLU A 56 -0.98 13.79 3.02
C GLU A 56 -0.39 14.80 4.02
N SER A 57 0.92 15.00 4.04
CA SER A 57 1.57 15.91 5.00
C SER A 57 1.57 17.37 4.51
N PRO A 58 1.09 18.33 5.32
CA PRO A 58 1.25 19.76 5.06
C PRO A 58 2.73 20.15 4.93
N GLU A 59 3.05 21.09 4.03
CA GLU A 59 4.42 21.48 3.71
C GLU A 59 5.25 21.88 4.95
N ARG A 60 4.64 22.63 5.87
CA ARG A 60 5.30 23.11 7.10
C ARG A 60 5.77 22.02 8.07
N VAL A 61 5.15 20.83 8.07
CA VAL A 61 5.47 19.73 9.00
C VAL A 61 5.92 18.47 8.29
N ARG A 62 6.04 18.48 6.96
CA ARG A 62 6.40 17.32 6.16
C ARG A 62 7.70 16.68 6.63
N GLY A 63 8.74 17.48 6.84
CA GLY A 63 10.03 17.00 7.35
C GLY A 63 9.92 16.30 8.71
N GLN A 64 9.17 16.89 9.66
CA GLN A 64 8.95 16.29 10.99
C GLN A 64 8.20 14.96 10.90
N VAL A 65 7.13 14.89 10.09
CA VAL A 65 6.36 13.65 9.89
C VAL A 65 7.25 12.54 9.32
N PHE A 66 8.12 12.85 8.35
CA PHE A 66 9.04 11.86 7.78
C PHE A 66 10.07 11.36 8.80
N THR A 67 10.71 12.25 9.57
CA THR A 67 11.70 11.85 10.58
C THR A 67 11.05 11.04 11.68
N THR A 68 9.91 11.47 12.22
CA THR A 68 9.18 10.72 13.26
C THR A 68 8.75 9.35 12.76
N ALA A 69 8.22 9.25 11.54
CA ALA A 69 7.85 7.96 10.95
C ALA A 69 9.06 7.05 10.73
N SER A 70 10.21 7.61 10.34
CA SER A 70 11.46 6.86 10.19
C SER A 70 11.98 6.33 11.52
N SER A 71 12.00 7.18 12.56
CA SER A 71 12.37 6.77 13.92
C SER A 71 11.45 5.65 14.42
N LEU A 72 10.13 5.78 14.23
CA LEU A 72 9.18 4.76 14.63
C LEU A 72 9.42 3.43 13.89
N ARG A 73 9.74 3.46 12.59
CA ARG A 73 10.09 2.27 11.82
C ARG A 73 11.34 1.58 12.37
N MET A 74 12.39 2.34 12.69
CA MET A 74 13.62 1.78 13.26
C MET A 74 13.39 1.20 14.65
N SER A 75 12.64 1.89 15.52
CA SER A 75 12.28 1.38 16.85
C SER A 75 11.44 0.09 16.75
N ALA A 76 10.46 0.04 15.84
CA ALA A 76 9.68 -1.16 15.59
C ALA A 76 10.55 -2.31 15.09
N PHE A 77 11.51 -2.05 14.20
CA PHE A 77 12.47 -3.05 13.74
C PHE A 77 13.35 -3.59 14.88
N ALA A 78 13.86 -2.70 15.75
CA ALA A 78 14.67 -3.10 16.90
C ALA A 78 13.88 -3.97 17.89
N ILE A 79 12.67 -3.54 18.27
CA ILE A 79 11.77 -4.30 19.16
C ILE A 79 11.43 -5.65 18.52
N GLY A 80 11.05 -5.65 17.24
CA GLY A 80 10.77 -6.87 16.49
C GLY A 80 11.96 -7.83 16.51
N SER A 81 13.16 -7.32 16.21
CA SER A 81 14.40 -8.13 16.22
C SER A 81 14.68 -8.75 17.60
N ALA A 82 14.46 -8.02 18.69
CA ALA A 82 14.60 -8.55 20.05
C ALA A 82 13.54 -9.63 20.37
N VAL A 83 12.28 -9.42 19.97
CA VAL A 83 11.20 -10.38 20.19
C VAL A 83 11.38 -11.64 19.35
N PHE A 84 11.62 -11.51 18.04
CA PHE A 84 11.83 -12.65 17.15
C PHE A 84 13.14 -13.38 17.46
N GLY A 85 14.19 -12.66 17.87
CA GLY A 85 15.44 -13.24 18.33
C GLY A 85 15.25 -14.10 19.59
N SER A 86 14.48 -13.62 20.58
CA SER A 86 14.17 -14.42 21.76
C SER A 86 13.22 -15.59 21.47
N MET A 87 12.34 -15.48 20.47
CA MET A 87 11.49 -16.60 20.03
C MET A 87 12.26 -17.76 19.40
N LEU A 88 13.53 -17.58 19.01
CA LEU A 88 14.34 -18.67 18.43
C LEU A 88 14.50 -19.86 19.39
N VAL A 89 14.33 -19.68 20.70
CA VAL A 89 14.32 -20.80 21.68
C VAL A 89 13.21 -21.81 21.39
N PHE A 90 12.14 -21.38 20.73
CA PHE A 90 11.00 -22.21 20.30
C PHE A 90 11.16 -22.72 18.86
N GLY A 91 12.33 -22.50 18.24
CA GLY A 91 12.66 -22.96 16.89
C GLY A 91 12.39 -21.95 15.77
N THR A 92 13.12 -22.12 14.68
CA THR A 92 13.06 -21.23 13.50
C THR A 92 11.69 -21.22 12.83
N SER A 93 10.99 -22.36 12.80
CA SER A 93 9.64 -22.46 12.22
C SER A 93 8.65 -21.54 12.95
N THR A 94 8.70 -21.51 14.28
CA THR A 94 7.85 -20.65 15.12
C THR A 94 8.07 -19.17 14.82
N VAL A 95 9.32 -18.75 14.62
CA VAL A 95 9.69 -17.38 14.23
C VAL A 95 9.13 -17.02 12.85
N ILE A 96 9.28 -17.92 11.87
CA ILE A 96 8.79 -17.68 10.50
C ILE A 96 7.27 -17.55 10.48
N TRP A 97 6.54 -18.46 11.13
CA TRP A 97 5.08 -18.42 11.17
C TRP A 97 4.55 -17.21 11.94
N ALA A 98 5.22 -16.78 13.01
CA ALA A 98 4.90 -15.54 13.68
C ALA A 98 5.10 -14.32 12.75
N GLY A 99 6.17 -14.31 11.94
CA GLY A 99 6.39 -13.31 10.90
C GLY A 99 5.30 -13.30 9.81
N VAL A 100 4.82 -14.48 9.39
CA VAL A 100 3.68 -14.61 8.47
C VAL A 100 2.41 -14.03 9.11
N GLY A 101 2.16 -14.34 10.39
CA GLY A 101 1.05 -13.77 11.15
C GLY A 101 1.09 -12.24 11.18
N LEU A 102 2.28 -11.65 11.34
CA LEU A 102 2.45 -10.20 11.34
C LEU A 102 2.15 -9.57 9.97
N HIS A 103 2.46 -10.24 8.87
CA HIS A 103 2.06 -9.80 7.53
C HIS A 103 0.53 -9.85 7.35
N VAL A 104 -0.13 -10.88 7.87
CA VAL A 104 -1.60 -10.99 7.85
C VAL A 104 -2.24 -9.87 8.67
N ILE A 105 -1.71 -9.57 9.86
CA ILE A 105 -2.17 -8.45 10.68
C ILE A 105 -1.97 -7.13 9.93
N GLY A 106 -0.80 -6.90 9.35
CA GLY A 106 -0.51 -5.70 8.55
C GLY A 106 -1.46 -5.54 7.38
N LEU A 107 -1.77 -6.63 6.67
CA LEU A 107 -2.75 -6.66 5.59
C LEU A 107 -4.16 -6.32 6.11
N ALA A 108 -4.59 -6.95 7.20
CA ALA A 108 -5.89 -6.69 7.80
C ALA A 108 -6.05 -5.22 8.23
N LEU A 109 -5.03 -4.65 8.86
CA LEU A 109 -4.98 -3.23 9.22
C LEU A 109 -5.00 -2.32 7.98
N GLY A 110 -4.23 -2.65 6.95
CA GLY A 110 -4.21 -1.90 5.68
C GLY A 110 -5.57 -1.91 4.97
N LEU A 111 -6.29 -3.03 5.01
CA LEU A 111 -7.63 -3.15 4.44
C LEU A 111 -8.70 -2.45 5.30
N ALA A 112 -8.56 -2.48 6.63
CA ALA A 112 -9.49 -1.85 7.56
C ALA A 112 -9.34 -0.31 7.62
N ALA A 113 -8.11 0.19 7.54
CA ALA A 113 -7.79 1.62 7.61
C ALA A 113 -7.65 2.31 6.24
N GLY A 114 -7.49 1.53 5.16
CA GLY A 114 -7.32 2.08 3.81
C GLY A 114 -8.60 2.73 3.26
N PRO A 115 -8.51 3.82 2.46
CA PRO A 115 -9.67 4.40 1.80
C PRO A 115 -10.34 3.34 0.90
N PRO A 116 -11.69 3.27 0.86
CA PRO A 116 -12.39 2.20 0.18
C PRO A 116 -11.93 2.14 -1.29
N ILE A 117 -11.43 0.97 -1.70
CA ILE A 117 -11.09 0.64 -3.09
C ILE A 117 -12.40 0.55 -3.89
N ARG A 118 -13.15 1.66 -4.03
CA ARG A 118 -14.49 1.69 -4.61
C ARG A 118 -14.54 2.64 -5.80
N ARG A 119 -14.36 2.05 -6.98
CA ARG A 119 -15.07 2.36 -8.24
C ARG A 119 -15.21 3.85 -8.62
N SER A 120 -14.13 4.62 -8.61
CA SER A 120 -14.16 6.00 -9.14
C SER A 120 -14.34 6.07 -10.67
N SER A 121 -14.16 4.95 -11.39
CA SER A 121 -14.31 4.85 -12.84
C SER A 121 -15.77 4.86 -13.32
N VAL A 122 -16.71 4.37 -12.51
CA VAL A 122 -18.14 4.30 -12.92
C VAL A 122 -18.83 5.66 -12.78
N ARG A 123 -18.45 6.46 -11.76
CA ARG A 123 -19.07 7.78 -11.52
C ARG A 123 -18.56 8.85 -12.49
N ARG A 124 -17.27 8.80 -12.88
CA ARG A 124 -16.68 9.76 -13.83
C ARG A 124 -17.25 9.60 -15.25
N ARG A 125 -17.52 8.36 -15.69
CA ARG A 125 -18.17 8.08 -16.98
C ARG A 125 -19.60 8.60 -17.04
N ARG A 126 -20.38 8.48 -15.95
CA ARG A 126 -21.73 9.05 -15.88
C ARG A 126 -21.74 10.58 -15.92
N GLN A 127 -20.71 11.24 -15.38
CA GLN A 127 -20.64 12.70 -15.33
C GLN A 127 -20.24 13.32 -16.68
N THR A 128 -19.32 12.70 -17.42
CA THR A 128 -19.01 13.12 -18.80
C THR A 128 -20.16 12.87 -19.76
N THR A 129 -20.94 11.79 -19.60
CA THR A 129 -22.13 11.57 -20.43
C THR A 129 -23.27 12.53 -20.10
N ARG A 130 -23.42 12.98 -18.84
CA ARG A 130 -24.44 13.96 -18.44
C ARG A 130 -24.07 15.41 -18.81
N ALA A 131 -22.79 15.76 -18.82
CA ALA A 131 -22.30 17.06 -19.27
C ALA A 131 -22.32 17.24 -20.80
N ALA A 132 -22.45 16.14 -21.54
CA ALA A 132 -22.59 16.14 -22.99
C ALA A 132 -24.06 16.18 -23.47
N ALA A 133 -25.03 16.31 -22.55
CA ALA A 133 -26.41 16.60 -22.94
C ALA A 133 -26.48 18.04 -23.48
N PRO A 134 -26.80 18.27 -24.77
CA PRO A 134 -26.90 19.61 -25.31
C PRO A 134 -28.08 20.34 -24.67
N ASP A 135 -27.84 21.55 -24.20
CA ASP A 135 -28.88 22.53 -23.84
C ASP A 135 -29.66 22.87 -25.12
N SER A 136 -30.74 22.15 -25.39
CA SER A 136 -31.68 22.51 -26.45
C SER A 136 -32.55 23.66 -25.97
N THR A 137 -31.96 24.85 -25.88
CA THR A 137 -32.73 26.10 -25.87
C THR A 137 -32.83 26.56 -27.33
N PRO A 138 -34.01 26.55 -27.98
CA PRO A 138 -34.14 27.10 -29.31
C PRO A 138 -34.08 28.63 -29.19
N ALA A 139 -33.01 29.21 -29.71
CA ALA A 139 -32.86 30.65 -29.88
C ALA A 139 -33.92 31.15 -30.87
N GLY A 140 -34.90 31.91 -30.37
CA GLY A 140 -35.90 32.59 -31.20
C GLY A 140 -35.27 33.67 -32.09
N PRO A 141 -35.87 34.02 -33.24
CA PRO A 141 -35.23 34.83 -34.26
C PRO A 141 -35.03 36.27 -33.79
N ARG A 142 -33.78 36.75 -33.91
CA ARG A 142 -33.44 38.18 -33.79
C ARG A 142 -34.04 38.94 -34.97
N THR A 143 -35.07 39.73 -34.73
CA THR A 143 -35.52 40.76 -35.67
C THR A 143 -34.61 41.98 -35.55
N LEU A 144 -33.83 42.25 -36.60
CA LEU A 144 -33.07 43.47 -36.82
C LEU A 144 -33.87 44.41 -37.74
N ALA A 145 -34.04 45.65 -37.27
CA ALA A 145 -34.13 46.92 -38.00
C ALA A 145 -35.40 47.23 -38.84
N PRO A 146 -35.66 48.51 -39.17
CA PRO A 146 -34.94 49.75 -38.82
C PRO A 146 -35.61 50.63 -37.75
#